data_AF-A0AAX4H9V9-F1
#
_entry.id   AF-A0AAX4H9V9-F1
#
_cell.length_a   1.000
_cell.length_b   1.000
_cell.length_c   1.000
_cell.angle_alpha   90.00
_cell.angle_beta   90.00
_cell.angle_gamma   90.00
#
_symmetry.space_group_name_H-M   'P 1'
#
loop_
_entity.id
_entity.type
_entity.pdbx_description
1 polymer ?
#
loop_
_entity_poly.entity_id
_entity_poly.type
_entity_poly.pdbx_seq_one_letter_code
_entity_poly.pdbx_strand_id
1 'polypeptide(L)'
;MPLIQELPSSPNDSLIEKCLRSLQLRTQDWNWFVSASDIRTESHLQEALEILETQNSEIGDERRLQIIIAISQYANENTPWSNTDLARKALSVPRALVEPLLPRLFSYFQDRLLKSSPKVTLDRNPRAAKNRGLRPILGHSTPTSELDLKRKEWKESDNLYMIGSVCFWMHYDTSPESVALIAAFTLNVMDDSDPAFRAQGCFLIRKLIENGFFMNIHKLGLVLLFKEEIRVCFNFLPRLTPGSISLGLMRAAYPTIVAILDEEKEQKKEANSRKYLSYLEILDLNILGLISHIQSHAEEASNSLIQYLLSFGTELIKSSIGAAVLACFSRLNATLCRLITDPIVVDSDNGPLVVEAALNLQNTVLSEILHAKPGASDLLLSYKYDFIAAWSVYQTRVLRYGVGTPESKELVRSNFALLIELARQNETTFQELEEDLRAIKEQNTELELCF
;
A
#
# COMPACT_ATOMS: atom_id res chain seq x y z
N MET A 1 -30.77 -4.42 -14.50
CA MET A 1 -32.25 -4.24 -14.46
C MET A 1 -32.78 -4.20 -15.90
N PRO A 2 -33.91 -4.84 -16.23
CA PRO A 2 -34.68 -4.41 -17.38
C PRO A 2 -35.40 -3.10 -17.00
N LEU A 3 -35.06 -2.02 -17.69
CA LEU A 3 -35.70 -0.71 -17.56
C LEU A 3 -37.16 -0.82 -18.00
N ILE A 4 -38.09 -0.67 -17.05
CA ILE A 4 -39.49 -0.37 -17.35
C ILE A 4 -39.56 1.10 -17.73
N GLN A 5 -40.02 1.34 -18.95
CA GLN A 5 -40.39 2.65 -19.48
C GLN A 5 -41.59 3.19 -18.71
N GLU A 6 -41.37 4.10 -17.78
CA GLU A 6 -42.40 5.04 -17.34
C GLU A 6 -42.07 6.42 -17.91
N LEU A 7 -43.05 7.04 -18.57
CA LEU A 7 -42.96 8.39 -19.14
C LEU A 7 -42.69 9.41 -18.02
N PRO A 8 -41.78 10.39 -18.22
CA PRO A 8 -41.46 11.37 -17.18
C PRO A 8 -42.67 12.27 -16.92
N SER A 9 -43.17 12.28 -15.68
CA SER A 9 -44.34 13.06 -15.27
C SER A 9 -43.99 14.45 -14.73
N SER A 10 -42.71 14.86 -14.74
CA SER A 10 -42.28 16.24 -14.47
C SER A 10 -40.97 16.61 -15.21
N PRO A 11 -40.70 17.90 -15.50
CA PRO A 11 -39.42 18.33 -16.07
C PRO A 11 -38.22 18.02 -15.15
N ASN A 12 -38.42 17.93 -13.83
CA ASN A 12 -37.40 17.53 -12.87
C ASN A 12 -36.99 16.06 -13.03
N ASP A 13 -37.93 15.16 -13.37
CA ASP A 13 -37.61 13.74 -13.62
C ASP A 13 -36.67 13.56 -14.82
N SER A 14 -36.80 14.40 -15.84
CA SER A 14 -35.90 14.35 -17.00
C SER A 14 -34.46 14.77 -16.64
N LEU A 15 -34.27 15.70 -15.69
CA LEU A 15 -32.95 16.13 -15.24
C LEU A 15 -32.30 15.05 -14.38
N ILE A 16 -33.06 14.45 -13.45
CA ILE A 16 -32.56 13.37 -12.59
C ILE A 16 -32.16 12.15 -13.42
N GLU A 17 -32.97 11.73 -14.39
CA GLU A 17 -32.63 10.62 -15.29
C GLU A 17 -31.38 10.91 -16.12
N LYS A 18 -31.21 12.16 -16.57
CA LYS A 18 -29.99 12.56 -17.29
C LYS A 18 -28.76 12.49 -16.38
N CYS A 19 -28.88 12.98 -15.15
CA CYS A 19 -27.82 12.94 -14.14
C CYS A 19 -27.42 11.50 -13.77
N LEU A 20 -28.40 10.61 -13.54
CA LEU A 20 -28.14 9.21 -13.24
C LEU A 20 -27.45 8.50 -14.41
N ARG A 21 -27.88 8.78 -15.65
CA ARG A 21 -27.22 8.23 -16.85
C ARG A 21 -25.81 8.76 -17.03
N SER A 22 -25.53 10.01 -16.66
CA SER A 22 -24.19 10.58 -16.77
C SER A 22 -23.23 10.07 -15.69
N LEU A 23 -23.75 9.61 -14.56
CA LEU A 23 -22.99 8.94 -13.49
C LEU A 23 -22.89 7.43 -13.65
N GLN A 24 -23.63 6.83 -14.58
CA GLN A 24 -23.63 5.38 -14.75
C GLN A 24 -22.27 4.88 -15.24
N LEU A 25 -21.65 4.03 -14.41
CA LEU A 25 -20.43 3.33 -14.77
C LEU A 25 -20.71 2.31 -15.88
N ARG A 26 -19.81 2.26 -16.86
CA ARG A 26 -19.85 1.26 -17.93
C ARG A 26 -18.85 0.16 -17.62
N THR A 27 -19.26 -1.10 -17.80
CA THR A 27 -18.33 -2.22 -17.74
C THR A 27 -17.37 -2.12 -18.92
N GLN A 28 -16.08 -1.97 -18.64
CA GLN A 28 -15.01 -1.91 -19.62
C GLN A 28 -13.77 -2.61 -19.04
N ASP A 29 -12.77 -2.87 -19.88
CA ASP A 29 -11.49 -3.44 -19.45
C ASP A 29 -10.71 -2.39 -18.65
N TRP A 30 -10.94 -2.38 -17.34
CA TRP A 30 -10.33 -1.43 -16.43
C TRP A 30 -8.88 -1.76 -16.11
N ASN A 31 -8.00 -0.76 -16.14
CA ASN A 31 -6.68 -0.85 -15.54
C ASN A 31 -6.75 -0.44 -14.07
N TRP A 32 -6.84 -1.43 -13.18
CA TRP A 32 -7.00 -1.25 -11.73
C TRP A 32 -5.85 -0.56 -11.01
N PHE A 33 -4.72 -0.32 -11.68
CA PHE A 33 -3.57 0.40 -11.13
C PHE A 33 -3.44 1.83 -11.67
N VAL A 34 -4.43 2.29 -12.45
CA VAL A 34 -4.47 3.64 -13.01
C VAL A 34 -5.80 4.28 -12.62
N SER A 35 -5.73 5.40 -11.90
CA SER A 35 -6.90 6.18 -11.51
C SER A 35 -7.56 6.87 -12.69
N ALA A 36 -8.85 7.19 -12.57
CA ALA A 36 -9.58 7.96 -13.57
C ALA A 36 -9.03 9.40 -13.66
N SER A 37 -9.01 9.95 -14.87
CA SER A 37 -8.60 11.33 -15.15
C SER A 37 -9.72 12.20 -15.75
N ASP A 38 -10.97 11.72 -15.74
CA ASP A 38 -12.06 12.35 -16.48
C ASP A 38 -12.70 13.54 -15.74
N ILE A 39 -12.39 14.75 -16.22
CA ILE A 39 -12.98 16.03 -15.81
C ILE A 39 -14.52 16.04 -15.96
N ARG A 40 -15.07 15.28 -16.91
CA ARG A 40 -16.52 15.24 -17.15
C ARG A 40 -17.26 14.59 -15.99
N THR A 41 -16.73 13.50 -15.46
CA THR A 41 -17.29 12.80 -14.28
C THR A 41 -17.34 13.73 -13.07
N GLU A 42 -16.32 14.58 -12.90
CA GLU A 42 -16.30 15.55 -11.82
C GLU A 42 -17.46 16.56 -11.92
N SER A 43 -17.73 17.03 -13.13
CA SER A 43 -18.84 17.96 -13.40
C SER A 43 -20.19 17.28 -13.17
N HIS A 44 -20.35 16.02 -13.58
CA HIS A 44 -21.58 15.26 -13.34
C HIS A 44 -21.82 14.96 -11.85
N LEU A 45 -20.76 14.69 -11.07
CA LEU A 45 -20.88 14.53 -9.62
C LEU A 45 -21.29 15.84 -8.95
N GLN A 46 -20.72 16.97 -9.40
CA GLN A 46 -21.10 18.28 -8.90
C GLN A 46 -22.58 18.59 -9.17
N GLU A 47 -23.05 18.33 -10.40
CA GLU A 47 -24.46 18.49 -10.78
C GLU A 47 -25.37 17.62 -9.90
N ALA A 48 -24.97 16.38 -9.60
CA ALA A 48 -25.73 15.48 -8.73
C ALA A 48 -25.85 15.99 -7.28
N LEU A 49 -24.77 16.58 -6.74
CA LEU A 49 -24.76 17.19 -5.42
C LEU A 49 -25.66 18.42 -5.38
N GLU A 50 -25.60 19.28 -6.40
CA GLU A 50 -26.46 20.47 -6.51
C GLU A 50 -27.94 20.09 -6.59
N ILE A 51 -28.29 19.03 -7.33
CA ILE A 51 -29.66 18.50 -7.39
C ILE A 51 -30.10 18.02 -5.99
N LEU A 52 -29.24 17.29 -5.27
CA LEU A 52 -29.56 16.81 -3.92
C LEU A 52 -29.76 17.96 -2.92
N GLU A 53 -29.01 19.04 -3.02
CA GLU A 53 -29.10 20.18 -2.09
C GLU A 53 -30.27 21.10 -2.41
N THR A 54 -30.47 21.44 -3.69
CA THR A 54 -31.45 22.46 -4.09
C THR A 54 -32.87 21.91 -4.20
N GLN A 55 -33.03 20.63 -4.57
CA GLN A 55 -34.33 20.01 -4.82
C GLN A 55 -34.73 18.97 -3.76
N ASN A 56 -34.04 18.93 -2.62
CA ASN A 56 -34.25 17.91 -1.58
C ASN A 56 -35.72 17.74 -1.13
N SER A 57 -36.49 18.82 -1.07
CA SER A 57 -37.90 18.81 -0.67
C SER A 57 -38.86 18.36 -1.77
N GLU A 58 -38.44 18.45 -3.03
CA GLU A 58 -39.25 18.14 -4.21
C GLU A 58 -38.97 16.73 -4.73
N ILE A 59 -37.77 16.21 -4.49
CA ILE A 59 -37.36 14.88 -4.93
C ILE A 59 -37.80 13.83 -3.91
N GLY A 60 -38.64 12.89 -4.34
CA GLY A 60 -39.06 11.75 -3.51
C GLY A 60 -37.87 10.90 -3.05
N ASP A 61 -38.00 10.26 -1.88
CA ASP A 61 -36.96 9.46 -1.21
C ASP A 61 -36.28 8.42 -2.12
N GLU A 62 -37.05 7.81 -3.04
CA GLU A 62 -36.53 6.83 -3.98
C GLU A 62 -35.50 7.41 -4.94
N ARG A 63 -35.79 8.58 -5.51
CA ARG A 63 -34.86 9.26 -6.43
C ARG A 63 -33.63 9.78 -5.70
N ARG A 64 -33.81 10.32 -4.49
CA ARG A 64 -32.68 10.70 -3.61
C ARG A 64 -31.77 9.51 -3.33
N LEU A 65 -32.36 8.36 -3.00
CA LEU A 65 -31.62 7.12 -2.78
C LEU A 65 -30.83 6.69 -4.02
N GLN A 66 -31.42 6.75 -5.22
CA GLN A 66 -30.75 6.41 -6.47
C GLN A 66 -29.55 7.31 -6.76
N ILE A 67 -29.68 8.62 -6.54
CA ILE A 67 -28.58 9.58 -6.72
C ILE A 67 -27.46 9.29 -5.71
N ILE A 68 -27.79 9.06 -4.44
CA ILE A 68 -26.81 8.71 -3.40
C ILE A 68 -26.09 7.41 -3.74
N ILE A 69 -26.81 6.39 -4.22
CA ILE A 69 -26.19 5.13 -4.67
C ILE A 69 -25.21 5.39 -5.82
N ALA A 70 -25.58 6.20 -6.82
CA ALA A 70 -24.69 6.52 -7.93
C ALA A 70 -23.43 7.28 -7.46
N ILE A 71 -23.59 8.28 -6.59
CA ILE A 71 -22.47 9.03 -6.00
C ILE A 71 -21.55 8.10 -5.19
N SER A 72 -22.12 7.18 -4.41
CA SER A 72 -21.36 6.28 -3.52
C SER A 72 -20.34 5.42 -4.26
N GLN A 73 -20.57 5.09 -5.53
CA GLN A 73 -19.68 4.27 -6.35
C GLN A 73 -18.31 4.93 -6.59
N TYR A 74 -18.23 6.25 -6.46
CA TYR A 74 -17.01 7.04 -6.66
C TYR A 74 -16.22 7.29 -5.36
N ALA A 75 -16.70 6.83 -4.20
CA ALA A 75 -16.10 7.13 -2.90
C ALA A 75 -14.73 6.47 -2.63
N ASN A 76 -14.30 5.51 -3.46
CA ASN A 76 -12.99 4.88 -3.35
C ASN A 76 -12.03 5.43 -4.42
N GLU A 77 -11.06 6.25 -3.99
CA GLU A 77 -10.06 6.91 -4.85
C GLU A 77 -9.14 5.96 -5.62
N ASN A 78 -9.05 4.69 -5.20
CA ASN A 78 -8.15 3.70 -5.80
C ASN A 78 -8.85 2.82 -6.85
N THR A 79 -10.13 3.07 -7.12
CA THR A 79 -10.86 2.39 -8.20
C THR A 79 -10.55 3.02 -9.55
N PRO A 80 -10.60 2.26 -10.65
CA PRO A 80 -10.21 2.75 -11.97
C PRO A 80 -11.19 3.76 -12.59
N TRP A 81 -12.38 3.92 -12.00
CA TRP A 81 -13.37 4.93 -12.37
C TRP A 81 -13.42 6.13 -11.40
N SER A 82 -12.54 6.17 -10.41
CA SER A 82 -12.45 7.27 -9.46
C SER A 82 -11.01 7.75 -9.28
N ASN A 83 -10.83 8.80 -8.49
CA ASN A 83 -9.56 9.37 -8.05
C ASN A 83 -9.79 10.12 -6.73
N THR A 84 -8.74 10.72 -6.18
CA THR A 84 -8.82 11.44 -4.89
C THR A 84 -9.82 12.60 -4.92
N ASP A 85 -9.95 13.33 -6.03
CA ASP A 85 -10.87 14.46 -6.13
C ASP A 85 -12.33 14.01 -6.23
N LEU A 86 -12.61 13.00 -7.07
CA LEU A 86 -13.93 12.41 -7.20
C LEU A 86 -14.39 11.75 -5.89
N ALA A 87 -13.49 11.03 -5.21
CA ALA A 87 -13.78 10.43 -3.91
C ALA A 87 -14.08 11.49 -2.85
N ARG A 88 -13.33 12.59 -2.82
CA ARG A 88 -13.58 13.70 -1.90
C ARG A 88 -14.96 14.32 -2.12
N LYS A 89 -15.35 14.54 -3.38
CA LYS A 89 -16.69 15.04 -3.73
C LYS A 89 -17.79 14.02 -3.39
N ALA A 90 -17.55 12.74 -3.67
CA ALA A 90 -18.52 11.71 -3.33
C ALA A 90 -18.78 11.63 -1.81
N LEU A 91 -17.77 11.89 -0.99
CA LEU A 91 -17.87 11.93 0.47
C LEU A 91 -18.32 13.28 1.04
N SER A 92 -18.49 14.32 0.21
CA SER A 92 -18.95 15.63 0.69
C SER A 92 -20.47 15.75 0.80
N VAL A 93 -21.23 14.67 0.54
CA VAL A 93 -22.70 14.69 0.64
C VAL A 93 -23.10 15.05 2.08
N PRO A 94 -23.93 16.08 2.30
CA PRO A 94 -24.35 16.49 3.64
C PRO A 94 -25.00 15.33 4.41
N ARG A 95 -24.55 15.10 5.65
CA ARG A 95 -25.06 14.00 6.49
C ARG A 95 -26.57 14.03 6.70
N ALA A 96 -27.16 15.23 6.80
CA ALA A 96 -28.60 15.42 6.93
C ALA A 96 -29.42 14.89 5.74
N LEU A 97 -28.81 14.76 4.56
CA LEU A 97 -29.45 14.19 3.36
C LEU A 97 -29.34 12.66 3.34
N VAL A 98 -28.29 12.10 3.94
CA VAL A 98 -28.02 10.66 3.93
C VAL A 98 -28.72 9.96 5.10
N GLU A 99 -28.70 10.54 6.30
CA GLU A 99 -29.22 9.95 7.54
C GLU A 99 -30.64 9.36 7.41
N PRO A 100 -31.64 10.05 6.81
CA PRO A 100 -32.98 9.52 6.65
C PRO A 100 -33.05 8.27 5.75
N LEU A 101 -32.09 8.12 4.84
CA LEU A 101 -32.04 7.08 3.83
C LEU A 101 -31.12 5.92 4.20
N LEU A 102 -30.32 6.04 5.28
CA LEU A 102 -29.35 5.04 5.72
C LEU A 102 -29.95 3.62 5.84
N PRO A 103 -31.11 3.38 6.49
CA PRO A 103 -31.65 2.01 6.59
C PRO A 103 -31.91 1.36 5.23
N ARG A 104 -32.38 2.15 4.26
CA ARG A 104 -32.68 1.68 2.90
C ARG A 104 -31.40 1.48 2.09
N LEU A 105 -30.46 2.41 2.21
CA LEU A 105 -29.14 2.33 1.60
C LEU A 105 -28.37 1.09 2.09
N PHE A 106 -28.43 0.81 3.40
CA PHE A 106 -27.80 -0.36 3.99
C PHE A 106 -28.46 -1.65 3.54
N SER A 107 -29.79 -1.71 3.49
CA SER A 107 -30.49 -2.89 2.95
C SER A 107 -30.08 -3.16 1.50
N TYR A 108 -29.95 -2.11 0.69
CA TYR A 108 -29.47 -2.21 -0.69
C TYR A 108 -28.03 -2.71 -0.78
N PHE A 109 -27.11 -2.17 0.03
CA PHE A 109 -25.72 -2.61 0.05
C PHE A 109 -25.57 -4.02 0.59
N GLN A 110 -26.24 -4.36 1.69
CA GLN A 110 -26.16 -5.67 2.33
C GLN A 110 -26.58 -6.79 1.37
N ASP A 111 -27.68 -6.63 0.64
CA ASP A 111 -28.15 -7.62 -0.35
C ASP A 111 -27.09 -7.87 -1.43
N ARG A 112 -26.43 -6.81 -1.93
CA ARG A 112 -25.36 -6.92 -2.93
C ARG A 112 -24.06 -7.49 -2.38
N LEU A 113 -23.67 -7.12 -1.16
CA LEU A 113 -22.48 -7.65 -0.49
C LEU A 113 -22.61 -9.17 -0.26
N LEU A 114 -23.78 -9.61 0.21
CA LEU A 114 -24.05 -11.03 0.42
C LEU A 114 -24.05 -11.82 -0.89
N LYS A 115 -24.55 -11.23 -1.99
CA LYS A 115 -24.47 -11.82 -3.33
C LYS A 115 -23.05 -11.87 -3.89
N SER A 116 -22.22 -10.88 -3.57
CA SER A 116 -20.81 -10.82 -3.98
C SER A 116 -19.89 -11.76 -3.18
N SER A 117 -20.40 -12.39 -2.12
CA SER A 117 -19.63 -13.24 -1.23
C SER A 117 -19.91 -14.72 -1.51
N PRO A 118 -19.04 -15.42 -2.26
CA PRO A 118 -19.18 -16.86 -2.44
C PRO A 118 -18.87 -17.66 -1.15
N LYS A 119 -18.36 -17.03 -0.08
CA LYS A 119 -17.82 -17.72 1.12
C LYS A 119 -18.39 -17.27 2.47
N VAL A 120 -19.40 -16.41 2.48
CA VAL A 120 -20.12 -16.03 3.71
C VAL A 120 -21.46 -16.73 3.70
N THR A 121 -21.51 -17.95 4.21
CA THR A 121 -22.78 -18.61 4.55
C THR A 121 -23.21 -18.18 5.94
N LEU A 122 -24.49 -17.84 6.10
CA LEU A 122 -25.09 -17.55 7.41
C LEU A 122 -25.05 -18.77 8.36
N ASP A 123 -24.82 -19.98 7.84
CA ASP A 123 -24.91 -21.24 8.57
C ASP A 123 -23.79 -22.23 8.19
N ARG A 124 -23.42 -23.05 9.18
CA ARG A 124 -22.60 -24.28 9.16
C ARG A 124 -21.08 -24.16 9.38
N ASN A 125 -20.70 -24.03 10.65
CA ASN A 125 -19.62 -24.87 11.17
C ASN A 125 -19.96 -25.38 12.59
N PRO A 126 -20.36 -26.66 12.77
CA PRO A 126 -20.85 -27.17 14.06
C PRO A 126 -19.77 -27.29 15.16
N ARG A 127 -18.48 -27.02 14.85
CA ARG A 127 -17.39 -27.00 15.83
C ARG A 127 -17.11 -25.63 16.46
N ALA A 128 -17.85 -24.58 16.09
CA ALA A 128 -17.62 -23.19 16.53
C ALA A 128 -18.80 -22.55 17.27
N ALA A 129 -19.65 -23.35 17.93
CA ALA A 129 -20.94 -22.94 18.50
C ALA A 129 -20.90 -21.96 19.70
N LYS A 130 -19.82 -21.18 19.92
CA LYS A 130 -19.73 -20.20 21.02
C LYS A 130 -19.71 -18.72 20.62
N ASN A 131 -19.39 -18.37 19.37
CA ASN A 131 -19.36 -16.96 18.94
C ASN A 131 -20.28 -16.74 17.73
N ARG A 132 -21.40 -16.04 17.95
CA ARG A 132 -22.34 -15.62 16.90
C ARG A 132 -21.73 -14.48 16.10
N GLY A 133 -21.23 -14.78 14.90
CA GLY A 133 -20.76 -13.79 13.93
C GLY A 133 -20.44 -14.45 12.60
N LEU A 134 -20.65 -13.72 11.49
CA LEU A 134 -20.24 -14.15 10.15
C LEU A 134 -18.73 -14.32 10.15
N ARG A 135 -18.23 -15.54 9.88
CA ARG A 135 -16.81 -15.78 9.64
C ARG A 135 -16.60 -16.12 8.17
N PRO A 136 -15.81 -15.34 7.43
CA PRO A 136 -15.40 -15.73 6.08
C PRO A 136 -14.58 -17.02 6.15
N ILE A 137 -14.87 -17.96 5.26
CA ILE A 137 -14.09 -19.19 5.08
C ILE A 137 -12.94 -18.87 4.13
N LEU A 138 -11.69 -19.02 4.58
CA LEU A 138 -10.50 -18.72 3.76
C LEU A 138 -10.19 -19.85 2.79
N GLY A 139 -9.86 -19.47 1.55
CA GLY A 139 -9.68 -20.35 0.40
C GLY A 139 -8.31 -20.95 0.21
N HIS A 140 -7.64 -21.46 1.25
CA HIS A 140 -6.53 -22.40 0.99
C HIS A 140 -7.03 -23.75 0.46
N SER A 141 -8.35 -23.96 0.44
CA SER A 141 -9.01 -25.06 -0.26
C SER A 141 -9.02 -24.76 -1.76
N THR A 142 -8.51 -25.71 -2.54
CA THR A 142 -8.50 -25.77 -4.01
C THR A 142 -9.68 -25.01 -4.63
N PRO A 143 -9.46 -24.06 -5.56
CA PRO A 143 -10.56 -23.38 -6.23
C PRO A 143 -11.43 -24.43 -6.92
N THR A 144 -12.67 -24.58 -6.46
CA THR A 144 -13.67 -25.29 -7.24
C THR A 144 -14.00 -24.38 -8.41
N SER A 145 -14.11 -24.93 -9.61
CA SER A 145 -14.48 -24.19 -10.82
C SER A 145 -15.72 -23.31 -10.63
N GLU A 146 -16.63 -23.71 -9.74
CA GLU A 146 -17.81 -22.95 -9.34
C GLU A 146 -17.50 -21.62 -8.62
N LEU A 147 -16.49 -21.58 -7.74
CA LEU A 147 -16.09 -20.36 -7.04
C LEU A 147 -15.48 -19.34 -8.00
N ASP A 148 -14.67 -19.81 -8.95
CA ASP A 148 -14.05 -18.96 -9.96
C ASP A 148 -15.10 -18.41 -10.94
N LEU A 149 -16.11 -19.21 -11.29
CA LEU A 149 -17.27 -18.73 -12.07
C LEU A 149 -18.03 -17.63 -11.32
N LYS A 150 -18.35 -17.82 -10.04
CA LYS A 150 -19.03 -16.80 -9.22
C LYS A 150 -18.22 -15.52 -9.09
N ARG A 151 -16.89 -15.62 -8.97
CA ARG A 151 -16.00 -14.45 -8.96
C ARG A 151 -16.02 -13.72 -10.29
N LYS A 152 -15.98 -14.45 -11.40
CA LYS A 152 -16.07 -13.88 -12.74
C LYS A 152 -17.41 -13.17 -12.95
N GLU A 153 -18.52 -13.82 -12.60
CA GLU A 153 -19.86 -13.23 -12.66
C GLU A 153 -19.96 -11.95 -11.82
N TRP A 154 -19.37 -11.93 -10.62
CA TRP A 154 -19.33 -10.74 -9.78
C TRP A 154 -18.56 -9.60 -10.47
N LYS A 155 -17.37 -9.88 -11.03
CA LYS A 155 -16.52 -8.90 -11.72
C LYS A 155 -17.18 -8.33 -12.99
N GLU A 156 -18.04 -9.10 -13.65
CA GLU A 156 -18.78 -8.66 -14.84
C GLU A 156 -20.11 -7.95 -14.49
N SER A 157 -20.53 -7.98 -13.22
CA SER A 157 -21.80 -7.41 -12.76
C SER A 157 -21.65 -6.00 -12.16
N ASP A 158 -22.78 -5.29 -12.07
CA ASP A 158 -22.86 -4.00 -11.36
C ASP A 158 -22.48 -4.08 -9.86
N ASN A 159 -22.40 -5.29 -9.29
CA ASN A 159 -21.96 -5.47 -7.90
C ASN A 159 -20.46 -5.22 -7.72
N LEU A 160 -19.69 -5.13 -8.80
CA LEU A 160 -18.29 -4.71 -8.76
C LEU A 160 -18.13 -3.32 -8.13
N TYR A 161 -19.06 -2.41 -8.44
CA TYR A 161 -19.04 -1.03 -7.95
C TYR A 161 -19.24 -0.91 -6.44
N MET A 162 -19.61 -2.00 -5.77
CA MET A 162 -19.66 -2.07 -4.32
C MET A 162 -18.31 -1.74 -3.67
N ILE A 163 -17.18 -2.00 -4.35
CA ILE A 163 -15.83 -1.61 -3.87
C ILE A 163 -15.73 -0.10 -3.62
N GLY A 164 -16.43 0.72 -4.39
CA GLY A 164 -16.57 2.16 -4.14
C GLY A 164 -17.57 2.45 -3.03
N SER A 165 -18.77 1.89 -3.15
CA SER A 165 -19.88 2.15 -2.22
C SER A 165 -19.59 1.77 -0.76
N VAL A 166 -18.75 0.75 -0.49
CA VAL A 166 -18.37 0.45 0.90
C VAL A 166 -17.53 1.55 1.54
N CYS A 167 -16.72 2.30 0.79
CA CYS A 167 -16.00 3.45 1.35
C CYS A 167 -16.97 4.57 1.74
N PHE A 168 -18.03 4.79 0.95
CA PHE A 168 -19.11 5.69 1.32
C PHE A 168 -19.83 5.20 2.58
N TRP A 169 -20.15 3.90 2.65
CA TRP A 169 -20.79 3.31 3.84
C TRP A 169 -19.96 3.51 5.10
N MET A 170 -18.65 3.22 5.05
CA MET A 170 -17.71 3.43 6.17
C MET A 170 -17.74 4.88 6.69
N HIS A 171 -17.99 5.87 5.84
CA HIS A 171 -18.01 7.27 6.23
C HIS A 171 -19.25 7.67 7.04
N TYR A 172 -20.41 7.11 6.72
CA TYR A 172 -21.68 7.51 7.35
C TYR A 172 -22.14 6.59 8.48
N ASP A 173 -21.66 5.34 8.52
CA ASP A 173 -22.05 4.33 9.50
C ASP A 173 -20.87 3.72 10.24
N THR A 174 -20.96 3.74 11.57
CA THR A 174 -19.95 3.21 12.47
C THR A 174 -20.48 2.05 13.32
N SER A 175 -21.66 1.50 12.98
CA SER A 175 -22.25 0.40 13.73
C SER A 175 -21.38 -0.87 13.66
N PRO A 176 -21.25 -1.64 14.77
CA PRO A 176 -20.47 -2.88 14.78
C PRO A 176 -20.92 -3.90 13.73
N GLU A 177 -22.22 -3.97 13.45
CA GLU A 177 -22.82 -4.87 12.46
C GLU A 177 -22.34 -4.54 11.04
N SER A 178 -22.38 -3.26 10.67
CA SER A 178 -21.89 -2.80 9.37
C SER A 178 -20.40 -2.99 9.23
N VAL A 179 -19.62 -2.70 10.28
CA VAL A 179 -18.17 -2.95 10.27
C VAL A 179 -17.87 -4.43 10.05
N ALA A 180 -18.63 -5.34 10.67
CA ALA A 180 -18.44 -6.78 10.47
C ALA A 180 -18.75 -7.22 9.02
N LEU A 181 -19.81 -6.69 8.41
CA LEU A 181 -20.17 -6.96 7.02
C LEU A 181 -19.13 -6.42 6.04
N ILE A 182 -18.67 -5.18 6.25
CA ILE A 182 -17.68 -4.53 5.42
C ILE A 182 -16.32 -5.24 5.55
N ALA A 183 -15.93 -5.66 6.76
CA ALA A 183 -14.70 -6.42 6.97
C ALA A 183 -14.76 -7.80 6.28
N ALA A 184 -15.91 -8.48 6.33
CA ALA A 184 -16.11 -9.74 5.61
C ALA A 184 -16.03 -9.56 4.10
N PHE A 185 -16.65 -8.51 3.55
CA PHE A 185 -16.52 -8.17 2.13
C PHE A 185 -15.07 -7.86 1.75
N THR A 186 -14.37 -7.08 2.57
CA THR A 186 -12.95 -6.72 2.37
C THR A 186 -12.07 -7.97 2.30
N LEU A 187 -12.32 -8.97 3.17
CA LEU A 187 -11.63 -10.25 3.12
C LEU A 187 -11.91 -11.03 1.83
N ASN A 188 -13.15 -11.02 1.34
CA ASN A 188 -13.47 -11.69 0.07
C ASN A 188 -12.75 -11.05 -1.12
N VAL A 189 -12.67 -9.72 -1.15
CA VAL A 189 -11.93 -8.97 -2.18
C VAL A 189 -10.43 -9.27 -2.08
N MET A 190 -9.90 -9.41 -0.86
CA MET A 190 -8.50 -9.73 -0.61
C MET A 190 -8.13 -11.20 -0.92
N ASP A 191 -9.05 -12.13 -0.75
CA ASP A 191 -8.86 -13.56 -1.06
C ASP A 191 -9.07 -13.87 -2.57
N ASP A 192 -9.10 -12.86 -3.43
CA ASP A 192 -9.18 -13.05 -4.88
C ASP A 192 -7.84 -13.59 -5.45
N SER A 193 -7.92 -14.30 -6.57
CA SER A 193 -6.72 -14.79 -7.27
C SER A 193 -6.04 -13.69 -8.10
N ASP A 194 -6.79 -12.64 -8.45
CA ASP A 194 -6.32 -11.49 -9.21
C ASP A 194 -5.60 -10.47 -8.30
N PRO A 195 -4.32 -10.15 -8.57
CA PRO A 195 -3.55 -9.17 -7.81
C PRO A 195 -4.22 -7.79 -7.70
N ALA A 196 -4.96 -7.36 -8.74
CA ALA A 196 -5.64 -6.08 -8.73
C ALA A 196 -6.68 -5.99 -7.61
N PHE A 197 -7.46 -7.06 -7.43
CA PHE A 197 -8.47 -7.12 -6.37
C PHE A 197 -7.83 -7.27 -4.99
N ARG A 198 -6.70 -8.00 -4.88
CA ARG A 198 -5.91 -8.02 -3.63
C ARG A 198 -5.45 -6.61 -3.22
N ALA A 199 -5.01 -5.80 -4.20
CA ALA A 199 -4.65 -4.41 -3.96
C ALA A 199 -5.85 -3.59 -3.48
N GLN A 200 -7.02 -3.75 -4.10
CA GLN A 200 -8.27 -3.13 -3.62
C GLN A 200 -8.63 -3.56 -2.20
N GLY A 201 -8.45 -4.84 -1.86
CA GLY A 201 -8.60 -5.32 -0.49
C GLY A 201 -7.66 -4.60 0.49
N CYS A 202 -6.40 -4.41 0.11
CA CYS A 202 -5.43 -3.66 0.92
C CYS A 202 -5.88 -2.20 1.13
N PHE A 203 -6.42 -1.55 0.11
CA PHE A 203 -6.96 -0.19 0.20
C PHE A 203 -8.19 -0.10 1.10
N LEU A 204 -9.11 -1.06 1.00
CA LEU A 204 -10.29 -1.14 1.87
C LEU A 204 -9.91 -1.34 3.34
N ILE A 205 -8.88 -2.13 3.64
CA ILE A 205 -8.36 -2.27 5.01
C ILE A 205 -7.82 -0.94 5.53
N ARG A 206 -7.04 -0.20 4.74
CA ARG A 206 -6.58 1.13 5.16
C ARG A 206 -7.75 2.06 5.43
N LYS A 207 -8.77 2.07 4.56
CA LYS A 207 -9.98 2.86 4.77
C LYS A 207 -10.72 2.46 6.04
N LEU A 208 -10.80 1.17 6.38
CA LEU A 208 -11.34 0.72 7.65
C LEU A 208 -10.57 1.30 8.85
N ILE A 209 -9.24 1.32 8.78
CA ILE A 209 -8.37 1.88 9.82
C ILE A 209 -8.54 3.40 9.91
N GLU A 210 -8.46 4.11 8.77
CA GLU A 210 -8.62 5.56 8.67
C GLU A 210 -9.98 6.06 9.21
N ASN A 211 -11.04 5.25 9.10
CA ASN A 211 -12.36 5.55 9.67
C ASN A 211 -12.49 5.13 11.16
N GLY A 212 -11.40 4.74 11.81
CA GLY A 212 -11.37 4.41 13.24
C GLY A 212 -11.92 3.03 13.60
N PHE A 213 -12.05 2.11 12.64
CA PHE A 213 -12.66 0.79 12.88
C PHE A 213 -11.68 -0.29 13.34
N PHE A 214 -10.41 0.04 13.60
CA PHE A 214 -9.43 -0.94 14.04
C PHE A 214 -9.91 -1.72 15.27
N MET A 215 -10.42 -1.04 16.30
CA MET A 215 -10.87 -1.69 17.53
C MET A 215 -12.00 -2.69 17.30
N ASN A 216 -12.91 -2.40 16.37
CA ASN A 216 -14.00 -3.29 16.00
C ASN A 216 -13.44 -4.54 15.31
N ILE A 217 -12.53 -4.35 14.35
CA ILE A 217 -11.85 -5.43 13.62
C ILE A 217 -11.01 -6.30 14.55
N HIS A 218 -10.34 -5.68 15.53
CA HIS A 218 -9.56 -6.37 16.56
C HIS A 218 -10.47 -7.24 17.44
N LYS A 219 -11.61 -6.71 17.91
CA LYS A 219 -12.60 -7.48 18.69
C LYS A 219 -13.19 -8.65 17.91
N LEU A 220 -13.34 -8.50 16.59
CA LEU A 220 -13.79 -9.58 15.70
C LEU A 220 -12.70 -10.63 15.44
N GLY A 221 -11.46 -10.40 15.87
CA GLY A 221 -10.33 -11.30 15.64
C GLY A 221 -9.84 -11.31 14.19
N LEU A 222 -10.12 -10.24 13.42
CA LEU A 222 -9.82 -10.17 11.99
C LEU A 222 -8.44 -9.54 11.70
N VAL A 223 -7.81 -8.88 12.67
CA VAL A 223 -6.49 -8.24 12.50
C VAL A 223 -5.43 -9.25 12.07
N LEU A 224 -5.32 -10.39 12.78
CA LEU A 224 -4.35 -11.42 12.42
C LEU A 224 -4.60 -11.96 11.01
N LEU A 225 -5.86 -12.14 10.66
CA LEU A 225 -6.24 -12.63 9.35
C LEU A 225 -5.88 -11.64 8.23
N PHE A 226 -6.15 -10.35 8.43
CA PHE A 226 -5.71 -9.33 7.49
C PHE A 226 -4.19 -9.33 7.31
N LYS A 227 -3.41 -9.49 8.38
CA LYS A 227 -1.94 -9.57 8.27
C LYS A 227 -1.50 -10.80 7.48
N GLU A 228 -2.14 -11.94 7.66
CA GLU A 228 -1.84 -13.17 6.90
C GLU A 228 -2.12 -12.99 5.41
N GLU A 229 -3.29 -12.46 5.05
CA GLU A 229 -3.65 -12.23 3.65
C GLU A 229 -2.79 -11.15 2.97
N ILE A 230 -2.43 -10.07 3.69
CA ILE A 230 -1.49 -9.07 3.18
C ILE A 230 -0.12 -9.71 2.93
N ARG A 231 0.34 -10.62 3.81
CA ARG A 231 1.62 -11.32 3.60
C ARG A 231 1.60 -12.22 2.37
N VAL A 232 0.47 -12.80 2.00
CA VAL A 232 0.34 -13.55 0.73
C VAL A 232 0.62 -12.66 -0.48
N CYS A 233 0.26 -11.37 -0.40
CA CYS A 233 0.52 -10.40 -1.47
C CYS A 233 2.02 -10.25 -1.78
N PHE A 234 2.90 -10.49 -0.80
CA PHE A 234 4.36 -10.43 -0.96
C PHE A 234 4.95 -11.53 -1.85
N ASN A 235 4.16 -12.56 -2.19
CA ASN A 235 4.60 -13.65 -3.08
C ASN A 235 4.35 -13.37 -4.58
N PHE A 236 3.67 -12.27 -4.92
CA PHE A 236 3.40 -11.90 -6.32
C PHE A 236 4.60 -11.16 -6.92
N LEU A 237 5.58 -11.91 -7.39
CA LEU A 237 6.86 -11.39 -7.88
C LEU A 237 6.94 -11.38 -9.42
N PRO A 238 7.79 -10.50 -10.02
CA PRO A 238 7.96 -10.31 -11.47
C PRO A 238 8.09 -11.60 -12.30
N ARG A 239 8.64 -12.67 -11.71
CA ARG A 239 8.84 -13.97 -12.37
C ARG A 239 7.54 -14.69 -12.73
N LEU A 240 6.48 -14.52 -11.94
CA LEU A 240 5.18 -15.18 -12.13
C LEU A 240 4.05 -14.19 -12.37
N THR A 241 4.28 -12.91 -12.09
CA THR A 241 3.31 -11.83 -12.18
C THR A 241 3.99 -10.67 -12.90
N PRO A 242 3.36 -10.01 -13.88
CA PRO A 242 3.98 -8.86 -14.56
C PRO A 242 4.48 -7.81 -13.57
N GLY A 243 5.68 -7.27 -13.77
CA GLY A 243 6.33 -6.39 -12.79
C GLY A 243 5.53 -5.15 -12.40
N SER A 244 4.80 -4.56 -13.34
CA SER A 244 3.90 -3.43 -13.07
C SER A 244 2.76 -3.80 -12.12
N ILE A 245 2.22 -5.02 -12.25
CA ILE A 245 1.17 -5.57 -11.38
C ILE A 245 1.75 -5.91 -10.00
N SER A 246 2.91 -6.56 -9.95
CA SER A 246 3.64 -6.82 -8.70
C SER A 246 3.88 -5.52 -7.94
N LEU A 247 4.47 -4.52 -8.59
CA LEU A 247 4.74 -3.21 -7.99
C LEU A 247 3.45 -2.52 -7.51
N GLY A 248 2.38 -2.53 -8.32
CA GLY A 248 1.09 -1.98 -7.95
C GLY A 248 0.50 -2.63 -6.69
N LEU A 249 0.60 -3.96 -6.57
CA LEU A 249 0.16 -4.69 -5.39
C LEU A 249 1.03 -4.38 -4.17
N MET A 250 2.35 -4.30 -4.31
CA MET A 250 3.26 -3.97 -3.19
C MET A 250 3.00 -2.56 -2.66
N ARG A 251 2.73 -1.59 -3.55
CA ARG A 251 2.32 -0.22 -3.20
C ARG A 251 1.03 -0.16 -2.38
N ALA A 252 0.16 -1.15 -2.52
CA ALA A 252 -1.01 -1.29 -1.66
C ALA A 252 -0.67 -2.01 -0.35
N ALA A 253 -0.02 -3.18 -0.43
CA ALA A 253 0.21 -4.10 0.68
C ALA A 253 1.11 -3.54 1.80
N TYR A 254 2.24 -2.92 1.45
CA TYR A 254 3.22 -2.45 2.43
C TYR A 254 2.70 -1.31 3.32
N PRO A 255 2.06 -0.25 2.78
CA PRO A 255 1.42 0.75 3.62
C PRO A 255 0.28 0.18 4.46
N THR A 256 -0.48 -0.80 3.95
CA THR A 256 -1.57 -1.42 4.71
C THR A 256 -1.06 -2.21 5.91
N ILE A 257 0.00 -3.00 5.77
CA ILE A 257 0.56 -3.73 6.92
C ILE A 257 1.11 -2.75 7.96
N VAL A 258 1.75 -1.66 7.54
CA VAL A 258 2.25 -0.62 8.47
C VAL A 258 1.10 0.06 9.21
N ALA A 259 0.02 0.43 8.52
CA ALA A 259 -1.16 1.01 9.17
C ALA A 259 -1.75 0.08 10.26
N ILE A 260 -1.77 -1.23 10.03
CA ILE A 260 -2.17 -2.21 11.07
C ILE A 260 -1.19 -2.19 12.25
N LEU A 261 0.11 -2.19 11.99
CA LEU A 261 1.12 -2.20 13.05
C LEU A 261 1.14 -0.90 13.87
N ASP A 262 0.88 0.25 13.24
CA ASP A 262 0.81 1.54 13.91
C ASP A 262 -0.36 1.56 14.91
N GLU A 263 -1.54 1.11 14.51
CA GLU A 263 -2.70 0.97 15.40
C GLU A 263 -2.47 -0.04 16.53
N GLU A 264 -1.84 -1.19 16.25
CA GLU A 264 -1.45 -2.15 17.29
C GLU A 264 -0.50 -1.52 18.32
N LYS A 265 0.43 -0.68 17.86
CA LYS A 265 1.40 0.05 18.69
C LYS A 265 0.72 1.11 19.54
N GLU A 266 -0.28 1.81 19.03
CA GLU A 266 -1.05 2.81 19.78
C GLU A 266 -1.90 2.19 20.89
N GLN A 267 -2.48 1.02 20.65
CA GLN A 267 -3.35 0.34 21.61
C GLN A 267 -2.58 -0.36 22.73
N LYS A 268 -1.40 -0.91 22.42
CA LYS A 268 -0.48 -1.51 23.40
C LYS A 268 0.30 -0.38 24.10
N LYS A 269 -0.40 0.42 24.91
CA LYS A 269 0.19 1.52 25.71
C LYS A 269 1.16 1.06 26.82
N GLU A 270 1.38 -0.25 26.99
CA GLU A 270 2.24 -0.79 28.05
C GLU A 270 3.71 -0.97 27.65
N ALA A 271 4.58 -0.54 28.57
CA ALA A 271 5.99 -0.84 28.82
C ALA A 271 6.92 -1.19 27.61
N ASN A 272 7.63 -0.15 27.16
CA ASN A 272 9.00 -0.13 26.63
C ASN A 272 9.73 -1.48 26.51
N SER A 273 9.98 -1.92 25.26
CA SER A 273 11.32 -2.33 24.76
C SER A 273 11.29 -3.02 23.39
N ARG A 274 10.13 -3.44 22.86
CA ARG A 274 10.03 -4.25 21.63
C ARG A 274 9.06 -3.73 20.56
N LYS A 275 8.74 -2.42 20.58
CA LYS A 275 7.76 -1.81 19.66
C LYS A 275 8.16 -1.89 18.17
N TYR A 276 9.45 -2.07 17.88
CA TYR A 276 10.00 -2.11 16.52
C TYR A 276 10.10 -3.54 15.94
N LEU A 277 9.87 -4.61 16.73
CA LEU A 277 10.14 -5.98 16.27
C LEU A 277 9.30 -6.39 15.05
N SER A 278 8.01 -6.06 15.04
CA SER A 278 7.15 -6.38 13.89
C SER A 278 7.54 -5.59 12.62
N TYR A 279 8.12 -4.40 12.78
CA TYR A 279 8.66 -3.63 11.66
C TYR A 279 10.00 -4.22 11.18
N LEU A 280 10.85 -4.68 12.10
CA LEU A 280 12.07 -5.41 11.76
C LEU A 280 11.75 -6.72 11.02
N GLU A 281 10.70 -7.44 11.40
CA GLU A 281 10.26 -8.64 10.66
C GLU A 281 9.89 -8.30 9.22
N ILE A 282 9.19 -7.19 8.97
CA ILE A 282 8.88 -6.73 7.61
C ILE A 282 10.16 -6.40 6.85
N LEU A 283 11.08 -5.65 7.46
CA LEU A 283 12.36 -5.30 6.85
C LEU A 283 13.18 -6.57 6.50
N ASP A 284 13.35 -7.46 7.45
CA ASP A 284 14.24 -8.62 7.31
C ASP A 284 13.64 -9.72 6.42
N LEU A 285 12.39 -10.12 6.66
CA LEU A 285 11.77 -11.23 5.94
C LEU A 285 11.16 -10.78 4.62
N ASN A 286 10.48 -9.64 4.59
CA ASN A 286 9.71 -9.23 3.42
C ASN A 286 10.48 -8.27 2.51
N ILE A 287 11.29 -7.33 3.02
CA ILE A 287 12.05 -6.42 2.15
C ILE A 287 13.36 -7.09 1.71
N LEU A 288 14.24 -7.42 2.65
CA LEU A 288 15.55 -8.01 2.35
C LEU A 288 15.44 -9.43 1.77
N GLY A 289 14.47 -10.21 2.24
CA GLY A 289 14.16 -11.51 1.66
C GLY A 289 13.78 -11.41 0.18
N LEU A 290 12.86 -10.51 -0.16
CA LEU A 290 12.41 -10.35 -1.54
C LEU A 290 13.47 -9.77 -2.46
N ILE A 291 14.22 -8.75 -2.03
CA ILE A 291 15.35 -8.21 -2.80
C ILE A 291 16.32 -9.32 -3.16
N SER A 292 16.64 -10.21 -2.20
CA SER A 292 17.54 -11.33 -2.43
C SER A 292 17.05 -12.31 -3.51
N HIS A 293 15.73 -12.47 -3.63
CA HIS A 293 15.09 -13.32 -4.64
C HIS A 293 14.93 -12.65 -6.01
N ILE A 294 14.75 -11.33 -6.05
CA ILE A 294 14.49 -10.58 -7.28
C ILE A 294 15.80 -10.22 -8.00
N GLN A 295 16.85 -9.88 -7.24
CA GLN A 295 18.14 -9.38 -7.78
C GLN A 295 18.80 -10.31 -8.82
N SER A 296 18.49 -11.62 -8.81
CA SER A 296 19.02 -12.57 -9.79
C SER A 296 18.50 -12.35 -11.21
N HIS A 297 17.51 -11.47 -11.39
CA HIS A 297 16.82 -11.19 -12.63
C HIS A 297 16.77 -9.67 -12.85
N ALA A 298 17.88 -9.06 -13.28
CA ALA A 298 17.99 -7.62 -13.52
C ALA A 298 17.25 -7.18 -14.80
N GLU A 299 15.94 -7.31 -14.75
CA GLU A 299 14.99 -6.76 -15.71
C GLU A 299 14.48 -5.41 -15.18
N GLU A 300 14.08 -4.50 -16.07
CA GLU A 300 13.57 -3.17 -15.72
C GLU A 300 12.48 -3.22 -14.62
N ALA A 301 11.53 -4.14 -14.79
CA ALA A 301 10.45 -4.43 -13.85
C ALA A 301 10.94 -4.84 -12.45
N SER A 302 11.97 -5.68 -12.39
CA SER A 302 12.59 -6.13 -11.14
C SER A 302 13.29 -4.98 -10.43
N ASN A 303 14.00 -4.14 -11.19
CA ASN A 303 14.70 -2.98 -10.63
C ASN A 303 13.74 -1.93 -10.08
N SER A 304 12.63 -1.64 -10.77
CA SER A 304 11.59 -0.74 -10.24
C SER A 304 10.99 -1.27 -8.92
N LEU A 305 10.84 -2.59 -8.80
CA LEU A 305 10.37 -3.21 -7.56
C LEU A 305 11.42 -3.14 -6.44
N ILE A 306 12.69 -3.45 -6.73
CA ILE A 306 13.78 -3.33 -5.75
C ILE A 306 13.92 -1.88 -5.27
N GLN A 307 13.89 -0.90 -6.19
CA GLN A 307 13.90 0.52 -5.87
C GLN A 307 12.79 0.87 -4.88
N TYR A 308 11.54 0.45 -5.17
CA TYR A 308 10.41 0.67 -4.27
C TYR A 308 10.62 0.04 -2.89
N LEU A 309 11.10 -1.21 -2.83
CA LEU A 309 11.37 -1.92 -1.59
C LEU A 309 12.43 -1.21 -0.72
N LEU A 310 13.48 -0.68 -1.34
CA LEU A 310 14.54 0.08 -0.66
C LEU A 310 14.05 1.44 -0.17
N SER A 311 13.29 2.16 -1.00
CA SER A 311 12.66 3.43 -0.60
C SER A 311 11.68 3.21 0.55
N PHE A 312 10.86 2.16 0.49
CA PHE A 312 9.95 1.82 1.59
C PHE A 312 10.72 1.41 2.86
N GLY A 313 11.80 0.63 2.73
CA GLY A 313 12.69 0.30 3.85
C GLY A 313 13.31 1.54 4.50
N THR A 314 13.66 2.54 3.70
CA THR A 314 14.16 3.84 4.17
C THR A 314 13.12 4.55 5.03
N GLU A 315 11.89 4.68 4.54
CA GLU A 315 10.78 5.31 5.29
C GLU A 315 10.41 4.51 6.55
N LEU A 316 10.45 3.18 6.48
CA LEU A 316 10.19 2.30 7.62
C LEU A 316 11.23 2.49 8.73
N ILE A 317 12.50 2.69 8.35
CA ILE A 317 13.57 2.96 9.30
C ILE A 317 13.39 4.33 9.94
N LYS A 318 13.18 5.39 9.15
CA LYS A 318 12.98 6.76 9.68
C LYS A 318 11.78 6.86 10.62
N SER A 319 10.66 6.26 10.25
CA SER A 319 9.39 6.46 10.97
C SER A 319 9.22 5.55 12.19
N SER A 320 9.70 4.31 12.11
CA SER A 320 9.27 3.25 13.04
C SER A 320 10.39 2.40 13.66
N ILE A 321 11.53 2.20 12.99
CA ILE A 321 12.62 1.35 13.50
C ILE A 321 13.73 2.17 14.17
N GLY A 322 14.16 3.27 13.54
CA GLY A 322 15.31 4.08 13.94
C GLY A 322 16.58 3.24 14.13
N ALA A 323 17.34 3.55 15.19
CA ALA A 323 18.59 2.85 15.53
C ALA A 323 18.43 1.34 15.83
N ALA A 324 17.21 0.84 16.04
CA ALA A 324 16.98 -0.59 16.23
C ALA A 324 17.30 -1.43 14.97
N VAL A 325 17.50 -0.79 13.81
CA VAL A 325 17.93 -1.43 12.57
C VAL A 325 19.23 -2.23 12.74
N LEU A 326 20.07 -1.85 13.71
CA LEU A 326 21.29 -2.58 14.09
C LEU A 326 21.05 -4.07 14.38
N ALA A 327 19.86 -4.46 14.85
CA ALA A 327 19.51 -5.85 15.12
C ALA A 327 19.55 -6.74 13.86
N CYS A 328 19.36 -6.17 12.66
CA CYS A 328 19.42 -6.87 11.37
C CYS A 328 20.48 -6.28 10.42
N PHE A 329 21.35 -5.40 10.93
CA PHE A 329 22.22 -4.59 10.09
C PHE A 329 23.24 -5.40 9.28
N SER A 330 23.77 -6.50 9.82
CA SER A 330 24.69 -7.38 9.08
C SER A 330 24.13 -7.82 7.72
N ARG A 331 22.87 -8.30 7.70
CA ARG A 331 22.20 -8.73 6.46
C ARG A 331 21.81 -7.54 5.59
N LEU A 332 21.33 -6.46 6.20
CA LEU A 332 21.01 -5.22 5.49
C LEU A 332 22.25 -4.71 4.74
N ASN A 333 23.37 -4.52 5.43
CA ASN A 333 24.61 -4.02 4.86
C ASN A 333 25.10 -4.92 3.73
N ALA A 334 25.15 -6.23 3.94
CA ALA A 334 25.56 -7.19 2.91
C ALA A 334 24.67 -7.09 1.64
N THR A 335 23.36 -6.91 1.82
CA THR A 335 22.41 -6.75 0.70
C THR A 335 22.66 -5.44 -0.04
N LEU A 336 22.83 -4.33 0.67
CA LEU A 336 23.07 -3.01 0.06
C LEU A 336 24.41 -2.95 -0.67
N CYS A 337 25.49 -3.40 -0.03
CA CYS A 337 26.81 -3.44 -0.66
C CYS A 337 26.80 -4.32 -1.91
N ARG A 338 26.08 -5.44 -1.89
CA ARG A 338 25.89 -6.28 -3.09
C ARG A 338 25.20 -5.51 -4.21
N LEU A 339 24.05 -4.88 -3.95
CA LEU A 339 23.33 -4.11 -4.97
C LEU A 339 24.17 -2.97 -5.57
N ILE A 340 24.96 -2.29 -4.74
CA ILE A 340 25.84 -1.19 -5.17
C ILE A 340 26.99 -1.67 -6.07
N THR A 341 27.47 -2.89 -5.86
CA THR A 341 28.66 -3.44 -6.55
C THR A 341 28.33 -4.37 -7.71
N ASP A 342 27.13 -4.96 -7.74
CA ASP A 342 26.71 -5.96 -8.71
C ASP A 342 26.66 -5.37 -10.13
N PRO A 343 27.49 -5.84 -11.08
CA PRO A 343 27.44 -5.40 -12.48
C PRO A 343 26.06 -5.50 -13.10
N ILE A 344 25.37 -6.59 -12.78
CA ILE A 344 24.12 -6.95 -13.44
C ILE A 344 23.04 -5.96 -13.04
N VAL A 345 23.06 -5.48 -11.79
CA VAL A 345 22.15 -4.43 -11.33
C VAL A 345 22.58 -3.08 -11.88
N VAL A 346 23.83 -2.67 -11.67
CA VAL A 346 24.32 -1.31 -11.99
C VAL A 346 24.17 -0.98 -13.48
N ASP A 347 24.47 -1.92 -14.36
CA ASP A 347 24.53 -1.70 -15.80
C ASP A 347 23.18 -1.94 -16.51
N SER A 348 22.13 -2.33 -15.77
CA SER A 348 20.79 -2.63 -16.31
C SER A 348 19.86 -1.42 -16.31
N ASP A 349 18.73 -1.53 -17.03
CA ASP A 349 17.70 -0.48 -17.08
C ASP A 349 17.14 -0.18 -15.69
N ASN A 350 17.08 1.09 -15.32
CA ASN A 350 16.77 1.57 -13.95
C ASN A 350 17.75 1.09 -12.86
N GLY A 351 18.87 0.45 -13.21
CA GLY A 351 19.93 0.03 -12.31
C GLY A 351 20.50 1.17 -11.44
N PRO A 352 20.83 2.34 -12.01
CA PRO A 352 21.30 3.49 -11.24
C PRO A 352 20.31 3.93 -10.14
N LEU A 353 19.00 3.85 -10.41
CA LEU A 353 17.96 4.20 -9.43
C LEU A 353 17.90 3.22 -8.26
N VAL A 354 18.21 1.94 -8.49
CA VAL A 354 18.36 0.93 -7.43
C VAL A 354 19.56 1.27 -6.55
N VAL A 355 20.68 1.65 -7.17
CA VAL A 355 21.90 2.04 -6.44
C VAL A 355 21.65 3.30 -5.61
N GLU A 356 20.99 4.32 -6.16
CA GLU A 356 20.57 5.50 -5.41
C GLU A 356 19.71 5.15 -4.20
N ALA A 357 18.69 4.31 -4.39
CA ALA A 357 17.83 3.88 -3.30
C ALA A 357 18.61 3.11 -2.22
N ALA A 358 19.59 2.28 -2.60
CA ALA A 358 20.46 1.57 -1.67
C ALA A 358 21.39 2.53 -0.90
N LEU A 359 21.99 3.50 -1.59
CA LEU A 359 22.83 4.53 -0.99
C LEU A 359 22.04 5.44 -0.05
N ASN A 360 20.82 5.82 -0.40
CA ASN A 360 19.93 6.61 0.46
C ASN A 360 19.49 5.84 1.71
N LEU A 361 19.28 4.52 1.58
CA LEU A 361 19.03 3.66 2.73
C LEU A 361 20.26 3.56 3.64
N GLN A 362 21.48 3.42 3.09
CA GLN A 362 22.71 3.50 3.88
C GLN A 362 22.84 4.86 4.57
N ASN A 363 22.58 5.96 3.86
CA ASN A 363 22.59 7.32 4.40
C ASN A 363 21.69 7.46 5.62
N THR A 364 20.46 6.97 5.47
CA THR A 364 19.44 6.99 6.51
C THR A 364 19.89 6.19 7.73
N VAL A 365 20.42 4.98 7.53
CA VAL A 365 20.96 4.17 8.66
C VAL A 365 22.10 4.91 9.35
N LEU A 366 23.08 5.45 8.61
CA LEU A 366 24.18 6.20 9.19
C LEU A 366 23.68 7.40 10.01
N SER A 367 22.73 8.16 9.47
CA SER A 367 22.12 9.32 10.15
C SER A 367 21.37 8.92 11.42
N GLU A 368 20.57 7.84 11.39
CA GLU A 368 19.84 7.35 12.56
C GLU A 368 20.79 6.87 13.67
N ILE A 369 21.92 6.27 13.31
CA ILE A 369 22.94 5.82 14.27
C ILE A 369 23.76 6.99 14.82
N LEU A 370 24.01 8.02 14.03
CA LEU A 370 24.75 9.21 14.47
C LEU A 370 24.05 9.89 15.67
N HIS A 371 22.72 9.87 15.68
CA HIS A 371 21.90 10.43 16.75
C HIS A 371 21.54 9.42 17.86
N ALA A 372 22.01 8.18 17.76
CA ALA A 372 21.69 7.11 18.70
C ALA A 372 22.53 7.16 19.98
N LYS A 373 22.28 6.21 20.90
CA LYS A 373 23.02 6.08 22.16
C LYS A 373 24.50 5.72 21.91
N PRO A 374 25.40 6.10 22.84
CA PRO A 374 26.82 5.70 22.78
C PRO A 374 26.98 4.18 22.62
N GLY A 375 27.87 3.76 21.72
CA GLY A 375 28.17 2.36 21.39
C GLY A 375 27.40 1.79 20.19
N ALA A 376 26.37 2.48 19.68
CA ALA A 376 25.69 2.10 18.44
C ALA A 376 26.61 2.29 17.22
N SER A 377 27.43 3.34 17.23
CA SER A 377 28.42 3.66 16.21
C SER A 377 29.51 2.58 16.10
N ASP A 378 29.99 2.03 17.22
CA ASP A 378 31.03 0.98 17.20
C ASP A 378 30.59 -0.27 16.42
N LEU A 379 29.34 -0.71 16.61
CA LEU A 379 28.81 -1.86 15.87
C LEU A 379 28.74 -1.58 14.37
N LEU A 380 28.30 -0.39 13.98
CA LEU A 380 28.22 -0.01 12.57
C LEU A 380 29.62 0.14 11.96
N LEU A 381 30.55 0.76 12.69
CA LEU A 381 31.93 1.00 12.25
C LEU A 381 32.73 -0.30 12.11
N SER A 382 32.29 -1.41 12.72
CA SER A 382 32.85 -2.73 12.43
C SER A 382 32.69 -3.16 10.96
N TYR A 383 31.77 -2.52 10.22
CA TYR A 383 31.53 -2.73 8.79
C TYR A 383 32.11 -1.60 7.91
N LYS A 384 32.97 -0.72 8.45
CA LYS A 384 33.55 0.43 7.72
C LYS A 384 34.18 0.04 6.38
N TYR A 385 34.86 -1.11 6.33
CA TYR A 385 35.52 -1.60 5.12
C TYR A 385 34.53 -2.07 4.05
N ASP A 386 33.37 -2.62 4.43
CA ASP A 386 32.34 -3.00 3.48
C ASP A 386 31.80 -1.78 2.74
N PHE A 387 31.57 -0.68 3.48
CA PHE A 387 31.13 0.59 2.92
C PHE A 387 32.16 1.16 1.95
N ILE A 388 33.40 1.33 2.41
CA ILE A 388 34.48 1.91 1.63
C ILE A 388 34.72 1.10 0.36
N ALA A 389 34.76 -0.22 0.45
CA ALA A 389 34.92 -1.10 -0.70
C ALA A 389 33.76 -0.94 -1.69
N ALA A 390 32.51 -0.99 -1.22
CA ALA A 390 31.34 -0.88 -2.10
C ALA A 390 31.29 0.48 -2.81
N TRP A 391 31.51 1.58 -2.09
CA TRP A 391 31.49 2.93 -2.64
C TRP A 391 32.64 3.19 -3.62
N SER A 392 33.84 2.70 -3.31
CA SER A 392 35.01 2.84 -4.20
C SER A 392 34.82 2.06 -5.50
N VAL A 393 34.28 0.83 -5.41
CA VAL A 393 33.94 0.03 -6.59
C VAL A 393 32.90 0.74 -7.44
N TYR A 394 31.82 1.24 -6.83
CA TYR A 394 30.79 1.98 -7.56
C TYR A 394 31.32 3.24 -8.23
N GLN A 395 32.05 4.11 -7.50
CA GLN A 395 32.64 5.32 -8.08
C GLN A 395 33.58 5.01 -9.24
N THR A 396 34.41 3.97 -9.13
CA THR A 396 35.30 3.54 -10.22
C THR A 396 34.50 3.16 -11.46
N ARG A 397 33.35 2.49 -11.31
CA ARG A 397 32.48 2.14 -12.43
C ARG A 397 31.79 3.36 -13.03
N VAL A 398 31.31 4.28 -12.20
CA VAL A 398 30.72 5.54 -12.66
C VAL A 398 31.74 6.33 -13.51
N LEU A 399 33.01 6.40 -13.07
CA LEU A 399 34.07 7.08 -13.81
C LEU A 399 34.43 6.37 -15.11
N ARG A 400 34.61 5.03 -15.09
CA ARG A 400 35.07 4.27 -16.25
C ARG A 400 34.00 4.01 -17.30
N TYR A 401 32.76 3.80 -16.87
CA TYR A 401 31.67 3.33 -17.74
C TYR A 401 30.49 4.31 -17.83
N GLY A 402 30.49 5.40 -17.05
CA GLY A 402 29.37 6.35 -17.04
C GLY A 402 28.07 5.80 -16.45
N VAL A 403 28.14 4.69 -15.69
CA VAL A 403 26.98 3.99 -15.11
C VAL A 403 26.60 4.60 -13.75
N GLY A 404 25.99 5.78 -13.77
CA GLY A 404 25.52 6.46 -12.56
C GLY A 404 24.87 7.80 -12.85
N THR A 405 24.33 8.44 -11.81
CA THR A 405 23.66 9.73 -11.91
C THR A 405 24.41 10.78 -11.10
N PRO A 406 24.11 12.08 -11.29
CA PRO A 406 24.63 13.12 -10.41
C PRO A 406 24.22 12.92 -8.94
N GLU A 407 23.02 12.41 -8.70
CA GLU A 407 22.48 12.15 -7.37
C GLU A 407 23.23 11.01 -6.67
N SER A 408 23.52 9.92 -7.39
CA SER A 408 24.25 8.79 -6.80
C SER A 408 25.66 9.18 -6.36
N LYS A 409 26.34 10.08 -7.10
CA LYS A 409 27.63 10.65 -6.69
C LYS A 409 27.53 11.45 -5.40
N GLU A 410 26.49 12.27 -5.27
CA GLU A 410 26.30 13.10 -4.08
C GLU A 410 25.94 12.26 -2.85
N LEU A 411 25.11 11.22 -3.03
CA LEU A 411 24.79 10.27 -1.96
C LEU A 411 26.03 9.53 -1.46
N VAL A 412 26.95 9.13 -2.34
CA VAL A 412 28.24 8.52 -1.91
C VAL A 412 29.04 9.52 -1.06
N ARG A 413 29.17 10.78 -1.49
CA ARG A 413 29.88 11.81 -0.71
C ARG A 413 29.24 12.04 0.66
N SER A 414 27.91 12.16 0.69
CA SER A 414 27.15 12.30 1.93
C SER A 414 27.35 11.11 2.87
N ASN A 415 27.36 9.88 2.34
CA ASN A 415 27.61 8.67 3.12
C ASN A 415 29.03 8.62 3.69
N PHE A 416 30.05 8.99 2.91
CA PHE A 416 31.42 9.12 3.43
C PHE A 416 31.50 10.16 4.55
N ALA A 417 30.89 11.33 4.38
CA ALA A 417 30.89 12.37 5.40
C ALA A 417 30.24 11.88 6.70
N LEU A 418 29.11 11.17 6.63
CA LEU A 418 28.44 10.58 7.79
C LEU A 418 29.29 9.47 8.44
N LEU A 419 29.95 8.63 7.65
CA LEU A 419 30.84 7.59 8.19
C LEU A 419 32.03 8.19 8.94
N ILE A 420 32.62 9.26 8.40
CA ILE A 420 33.69 10.03 9.04
C ILE A 420 33.19 10.65 10.35
N GLU A 421 32.01 11.26 10.33
CA GLU A 421 31.42 11.88 11.52
C GLU A 421 31.12 10.86 12.62
N LEU A 422 30.63 9.67 12.25
CA LEU A 422 30.47 8.55 13.17
C LEU A 422 31.82 8.09 13.75
N ALA A 423 32.86 7.99 12.92
CA ALA A 423 34.18 7.58 13.36
C ALA A 423 34.80 8.58 14.35
N ARG A 424 34.54 9.89 14.20
CA ARG A 424 35.00 10.94 15.14
C ARG A 424 34.52 10.74 16.59
N GLN A 425 33.47 9.95 16.81
CA GLN A 425 33.04 9.58 18.15
C GLN A 425 34.04 8.65 18.86
N ASN A 426 34.95 8.02 18.11
CA ASN A 426 35.95 7.07 18.57
C ASN A 426 37.31 7.38 17.91
N GLU A 427 38.18 8.08 18.64
CA GLU A 427 39.46 8.61 18.16
C GLU A 427 40.34 7.54 17.47
N THR A 428 40.42 6.33 18.01
CA THR A 428 41.24 5.26 17.42
C THR A 428 40.66 4.80 16.08
N THR A 429 39.34 4.66 16.01
CA THR A 429 38.65 4.26 14.77
C THR A 429 38.73 5.34 13.70
N PHE A 430 38.67 6.60 14.11
CA PHE A 430 38.84 7.75 13.23
C PHE A 430 40.24 7.79 12.59
N GLN A 431 41.30 7.62 13.38
CA GLN A 431 42.68 7.62 12.87
C GLN A 431 42.92 6.49 11.88
N GLU A 432 42.47 5.26 12.20
CA GLU A 432 42.53 4.12 11.27
C GLU A 432 41.79 4.44 9.96
N LEU A 433 40.57 4.94 10.05
CA LEU A 433 39.75 5.26 8.89
C LEU A 433 40.42 6.34 8.02
N GLU A 434 41.00 7.37 8.63
CA GLU A 434 41.68 8.45 7.91
C GLU A 434 42.91 7.95 7.14
N GLU A 435 43.72 7.08 7.76
CA GLU A 435 44.88 6.46 7.11
C GLU A 435 44.47 5.61 5.91
N ASP A 436 43.45 4.76 6.05
CA ASP A 436 42.96 3.89 4.98
C ASP A 436 42.37 4.69 3.81
N LEU A 437 41.59 5.73 4.13
CA LEU A 437 41.00 6.62 3.14
C LEU A 437 42.09 7.39 2.35
N ARG A 438 43.16 7.81 3.01
CA ARG A 438 44.32 8.44 2.36
C ARG A 438 45.00 7.46 1.39
N ALA A 439 45.22 6.22 1.82
CA ALA A 439 45.81 5.17 0.99
C ALA A 439 44.97 4.88 -0.27
N ILE A 440 43.63 4.86 -0.16
CA ILE A 440 42.74 4.65 -1.30
C ILE A 440 42.81 5.82 -2.29
N LYS A 441 42.87 7.05 -1.80
CA LYS A 441 43.03 8.26 -2.64
C LYS A 441 44.35 8.23 -3.41
N GLU A 442 45.44 7.82 -2.76
CA GLU A 442 46.76 7.70 -3.39
C GLU A 442 46.77 6.64 -4.49
N GLN A 443 46.06 5.52 -4.30
CA GLN A 443 45.95 4.45 -5.30
C GLN A 443 44.98 4.80 -6.44
N ASN A 444 44.01 5.67 -6.20
CA ASN A 444 42.96 6.02 -7.16
C ASN A 444 42.79 7.54 -7.23
N THR A 445 43.75 8.21 -7.86
CA THR A 445 43.80 9.67 -7.99
C THR A 445 42.59 10.27 -8.73
N GLU A 446 41.85 9.46 -9.49
CA GLU A 446 40.63 9.84 -10.18
C GLU A 446 39.37 9.81 -9.29
N LEU A 447 39.42 9.13 -8.13
CA LEU A 447 38.29 9.12 -7.21
C LEU A 447 38.21 10.48 -6.49
N GLU A 448 37.12 11.21 -6.74
CA GLU A 448 36.75 12.40 -5.99
C GLU A 448 36.24 12.01 -4.58
N LEU A 449 37.12 11.45 -3.76
CA LEU A 449 36.87 11.29 -2.34
C LEU A 449 37.02 12.68 -1.69
N CYS A 450 35.88 13.31 -1.44
CA CYS A 450 35.79 14.50 -0.61
C CYS A 450 36.08 14.09 0.84
N PHE A 451 37.25 14.46 1.35
CA PHE A 451 37.62 14.30 2.76
C PHE A 451 37.36 15.60 3.52
#